data_AF-A0A2E9QEJ4-F1
#
_entry.id   AF-A0A2E9QEJ4-F1
#
_cell.length_a   1.000
_cell.length_b   1.000
_cell.length_c   1.000
_cell.angle_alpha   90.00
_cell.angle_beta   90.00
_cell.angle_gamma   90.00
#
_symmetry.space_group_name_H-M   'P 1'
#
loop_
_entity.id
_entity.type
_entity.pdbx_description
1 polymer ?
#
loop_
_entity_poly.entity_id
_entity_poly.type
_entity_poly.pdbx_seq_one_letter_code
_entity_poly.pdbx_strand_id
1 'polypeptide(L)'
;MIRMERVVEHGTPESQEQAHIVYDKVNFLMLKSSADYLVSLEPEILEDFVLKYSGVLIFLLNVLDPDRSLNLLSRLTRASVLSLLEEELRMLAIREVARLGDEPDKLITLTGYLDLLDRLAGHDEIPDPEKEVIRDAVQILEEISTSGGRKRFLYLEYFSVEQLQEIFRFNLEKNPPVNFGLMAFSSEQVRESILEIMARKKPEFLSCVPPGLYSIKNYQLFLDPGVFAYLPETVQGIVKEFDSMQRGKQDIITSIRLKLNLHENDQVNPEEFAPAARNGVLDLIYSRLRLETRESRDFFLRQLYNDGYLRQQDLDLLRSALEGHIDL
;
A
#
# COMPACT_ATOMS: atom_id res chain seq x y z
N MET A 1 22.54 -1.68 33.82
CA MET A 1 21.74 -1.03 34.87
C MET A 1 21.81 0.48 34.65
N ILE A 2 20.91 1.02 33.82
CA ILE A 2 20.39 2.39 33.81
C ILE A 2 18.97 2.19 33.24
N ARG A 3 17.97 2.40 34.09
CA ARG A 3 16.55 2.32 33.75
C ARG A 3 16.18 3.76 33.41
N MET A 4 16.12 4.11 32.12
CA MET A 4 15.48 5.35 31.72
C MET A 4 13.98 5.10 31.81
N GLU A 5 13.40 5.54 32.92
CA GLU A 5 11.97 5.67 33.08
C GLU A 5 11.45 6.54 31.93
N ARG A 6 10.41 6.04 31.23
CA ARG A 6 9.59 6.88 30.37
C ARG A 6 9.14 8.06 31.22
N VAL A 7 9.63 9.26 30.91
CA VAL A 7 8.81 10.45 31.14
C VAL A 7 7.75 10.38 30.05
N VAL A 8 6.69 9.62 30.33
CA VAL A 8 5.38 10.03 29.83
C VAL A 8 5.22 11.40 30.48
N GLU A 9 5.33 12.47 29.70
CA GLU A 9 4.80 13.76 30.13
C GLU A 9 3.31 13.52 30.30
N HIS A 10 2.92 13.03 31.47
CA HIS A 10 1.56 13.12 31.94
C HIS A 10 1.28 14.60 31.91
N GLY A 11 0.43 15.03 30.96
CA GLY A 11 -0.08 16.39 30.91
C GLY A 11 -0.45 16.85 32.32
N THR A 12 -0.25 18.13 32.59
CA THR A 12 -0.48 18.68 33.94
C THR A 12 -1.84 18.23 34.46
N PRO A 13 -2.03 18.07 35.78
CA PRO A 13 -3.31 17.60 36.34
C PRO A 13 -4.54 18.36 35.80
N GLU A 14 -4.38 19.65 35.49
CA GLU A 14 -5.38 20.51 34.84
C GLU A 14 -5.70 20.10 33.39
N SER A 15 -4.69 19.70 32.61
CA SER A 15 -4.83 19.23 31.23
C SER A 15 -5.62 17.91 31.16
N GLN A 16 -5.36 17.01 32.12
CA GLN A 16 -6.09 15.75 32.23
C GLN A 16 -7.57 15.93 32.61
N GLU A 17 -7.90 16.97 33.39
CA GLU A 17 -9.25 17.33 33.80
C GLU A 17 -10.05 17.94 32.63
N GLN A 18 -9.40 18.75 31.78
CA GLN A 18 -10.03 19.31 30.58
C GLN A 18 -10.46 18.24 29.58
N ALA A 19 -9.62 17.22 29.32
CA ALA A 19 -9.98 16.11 28.43
C ALA A 19 -11.21 15.33 28.93
N HIS A 20 -11.37 15.16 30.26
CA HIS A 20 -12.56 14.55 30.85
C HIS A 20 -13.82 15.40 30.62
N ILE A 21 -13.71 16.72 30.80
CA ILE A 21 -14.84 17.65 30.56
C ILE A 21 -15.28 17.62 29.09
N VAL A 22 -14.32 17.49 28.16
CA VAL A 22 -14.62 17.31 26.73
C VAL A 22 -15.36 15.99 26.52
N TYR A 23 -14.86 14.87 27.06
CA TYR A 23 -15.48 13.55 26.95
C TYR A 23 -16.93 13.56 27.43
N ASP A 24 -17.22 14.16 28.58
CA ASP A 24 -18.58 14.22 29.15
C ASP A 24 -19.57 15.02 28.26
N LYS A 25 -19.06 15.88 27.38
CA LYS A 25 -19.85 16.64 26.41
C LYS A 25 -20.03 15.92 25.07
N VAL A 26 -19.23 14.90 24.78
CA VAL A 26 -19.38 14.09 23.58
C VAL A 26 -20.65 13.25 23.70
N ASN A 27 -21.57 13.42 22.75
CA ASN A 27 -22.82 12.69 22.71
C ASN A 27 -22.85 11.76 21.48
N PHE A 28 -22.77 10.46 21.74
CA PHE A 28 -22.79 9.42 20.69
C PHE A 28 -24.14 9.29 19.96
N LEU A 29 -25.23 9.84 20.50
CA LEU A 29 -26.51 9.94 19.80
C LEU A 29 -26.55 11.14 18.84
N MET A 30 -25.65 12.11 19.03
CA MET A 30 -25.57 13.34 18.25
C MET A 30 -24.16 13.48 17.64
N LEU A 31 -23.76 12.50 16.83
CA LEU A 31 -22.39 12.38 16.29
C LEU A 31 -21.91 13.62 15.54
N LYS A 32 -22.79 14.25 14.75
CA LYS A 32 -22.45 15.46 13.98
C LYS A 32 -22.09 16.63 14.89
N SER A 33 -22.92 16.93 15.90
CA SER A 33 -22.63 18.01 16.84
C SER A 33 -21.41 17.70 17.70
N SER A 34 -21.17 16.43 18.04
CA SER A 34 -19.97 16.02 18.77
C SER A 34 -18.72 16.25 17.94
N ALA A 35 -18.74 15.93 16.64
CA ALA A 35 -17.64 16.22 15.73
C ALA A 35 -17.40 17.73 15.59
N ASP A 36 -18.47 18.51 15.36
CA ASP A 36 -18.39 19.97 15.24
C ASP A 36 -17.85 20.60 16.55
N TYR A 37 -18.23 20.06 17.70
CA TYR A 37 -17.70 20.47 19.00
C TYR A 37 -16.19 20.20 19.09
N LEU A 38 -15.73 18.99 18.78
CA LEU A 38 -14.30 18.65 18.80
C LEU A 38 -13.49 19.53 17.84
N VAL A 39 -14.03 19.82 16.65
CA VAL A 39 -13.43 20.75 15.70
C VAL A 39 -13.35 22.16 16.28
N SER A 40 -14.30 22.59 17.10
CA SER A 40 -14.31 23.94 17.69
C SER A 40 -13.36 24.14 18.87
N LEU A 41 -12.78 23.07 19.42
CA LEU A 41 -11.90 23.14 20.59
C LEU A 41 -10.61 23.92 20.29
N GLU A 42 -9.95 24.41 21.33
CA GLU A 42 -8.59 24.94 21.22
C GLU A 42 -7.61 23.80 20.87
N PRO A 43 -6.54 24.07 20.10
CA PRO A 43 -5.60 23.04 19.66
C PRO A 43 -5.03 22.20 20.80
N GLU A 44 -4.57 22.81 21.90
CA GLU A 44 -3.98 22.04 23.01
C GLU A 44 -4.99 21.08 23.65
N ILE A 45 -6.23 21.53 23.82
CA ILE A 45 -7.31 20.73 24.41
C ILE A 45 -7.68 19.55 23.51
N LEU A 46 -7.72 19.76 22.20
CA LEU A 46 -8.01 18.71 21.23
C LEU A 46 -6.90 17.64 21.23
N GLU A 47 -5.63 18.05 21.27
CA GLU A 47 -4.49 17.13 21.30
C GLU A 47 -4.48 16.29 22.60
N ASP A 48 -4.72 16.93 23.75
CA ASP A 48 -4.86 16.22 25.04
C ASP A 48 -6.03 15.22 25.02
N PHE A 49 -7.16 15.61 24.41
CA PHE A 49 -8.28 14.72 24.22
C PHE A 49 -7.93 13.53 23.33
N VAL A 50 -7.20 13.75 22.22
CA VAL A 50 -6.76 12.68 21.31
C VAL A 50 -5.87 11.68 22.04
N LEU A 51 -4.90 12.14 22.82
CA LEU A 51 -3.97 11.27 23.55
C LEU A 51 -4.68 10.41 24.60
N LYS A 52 -5.74 10.93 25.24
CA LYS A 52 -6.45 10.25 26.32
C LYS A 52 -7.66 9.44 25.85
N TYR A 53 -8.33 9.87 24.79
CA TYR A 53 -9.59 9.34 24.28
C TYR A 53 -9.54 9.00 22.79
N SER A 54 -8.38 8.57 22.30
CA SER A 54 -8.15 8.13 20.91
C SER A 54 -9.23 7.18 20.40
N GLY A 55 -9.69 6.22 21.21
CA GLY A 55 -10.77 5.30 20.85
C GLY A 55 -12.09 5.99 20.47
N VAL A 56 -12.44 7.09 21.12
CA VAL A 56 -13.62 7.90 20.77
C VAL A 56 -13.43 8.54 19.39
N LEU A 57 -12.24 9.07 19.14
CA LEU A 57 -11.93 9.73 17.89
C LEU A 57 -11.87 8.73 16.73
N ILE A 58 -11.24 7.56 16.93
CA ILE A 58 -11.23 6.45 15.97
C ILE A 58 -12.66 6.03 15.64
N PHE A 59 -13.53 5.89 16.63
CA PHE A 59 -14.94 5.59 16.40
C PHE A 59 -15.63 6.65 15.54
N LEU A 60 -15.45 7.94 15.90
CA LEU A 60 -16.04 9.05 15.14
C LEU A 60 -15.55 9.06 13.69
N LEU A 61 -14.24 8.98 13.46
CA LEU A 61 -13.64 8.98 12.12
C LEU A 61 -14.15 7.85 11.21
N ASN A 62 -14.49 6.70 11.80
CA ASN A 62 -15.03 5.55 11.08
C ASN A 62 -16.55 5.63 10.80
N VAL A 63 -17.29 6.54 11.44
CA VAL A 63 -18.77 6.64 11.31
C VAL A 63 -19.20 7.96 10.66
N LEU A 64 -18.38 9.01 10.75
CA LEU A 64 -18.64 10.30 10.13
C LEU A 64 -18.47 10.23 8.61
N ASP A 65 -19.15 11.16 7.92
CA ASP A 65 -18.96 11.38 6.49
C ASP A 65 -17.57 11.96 6.17
N PRO A 66 -17.06 11.78 4.93
CA PRO A 66 -15.71 12.18 4.56
C PRO A 66 -15.36 13.63 4.88
N ASP A 67 -16.27 14.58 4.62
CA ASP A 67 -16.03 16.00 4.86
C ASP A 67 -15.81 16.31 6.34
N ARG A 68 -16.63 15.72 7.22
CA ARG A 68 -16.47 15.89 8.68
C ARG A 68 -15.23 15.21 9.20
N SER A 69 -14.92 14.00 8.73
CA SER A 69 -13.70 13.29 9.11
C SER A 69 -12.46 14.10 8.69
N LEU A 70 -12.45 14.65 7.48
CA LEU A 70 -11.37 15.53 7.00
C LEU A 70 -11.24 16.81 7.83
N ASN A 71 -12.34 17.48 8.13
CA ASN A 71 -12.31 18.68 8.96
C ASN A 71 -11.70 18.39 10.34
N LEU A 72 -12.07 17.25 10.95
CA LEU A 72 -11.53 16.83 12.24
C LEU A 72 -10.05 16.45 12.13
N LEU A 73 -9.67 15.66 11.13
CA LEU A 73 -8.28 15.25 10.89
C LEU A 73 -7.36 16.44 10.59
N SER A 74 -7.85 17.46 9.88
CA SER A 74 -7.10 18.68 9.54
C SER A 74 -6.68 19.51 10.75
N ARG A 75 -7.35 19.27 11.90
CA ARG A 75 -7.06 19.93 13.17
C ARG A 75 -5.99 19.22 13.99
N LEU A 76 -5.66 17.98 13.64
CA LEU A 76 -4.73 17.15 14.40
C LEU A 76 -3.29 17.32 13.95
N THR A 77 -2.37 17.25 14.89
CA THR A 77 -0.95 17.13 14.57
C THR A 77 -0.63 15.74 14.02
N ARG A 78 0.52 15.63 13.34
CA ARG A 78 1.07 14.33 12.89
C ARG A 78 1.31 13.36 14.05
N ALA A 79 1.67 13.87 15.23
CA ALA A 79 1.86 13.06 16.43
C ALA A 79 0.53 12.48 16.93
N SER A 80 -0.54 13.30 16.96
CA SER A 80 -1.89 12.83 17.26
C SER A 80 -2.39 11.80 16.24
N VAL A 81 -2.16 12.02 14.95
CA VAL A 81 -2.52 11.03 13.92
C VAL A 81 -1.76 9.72 14.13
N LEU A 82 -0.45 9.77 14.39
CA LEU A 82 0.33 8.58 14.72
C LEU A 82 -0.24 7.84 15.94
N SER A 83 -0.57 8.55 17.02
CA SER A 83 -1.16 7.96 18.22
C SER A 83 -2.51 7.28 17.95
N LEU A 84 -3.35 7.85 17.07
CA LEU A 84 -4.60 7.21 16.63
C LEU A 84 -4.33 5.91 15.87
N LEU A 85 -3.36 5.93 14.96
CA LEU A 85 -2.99 4.76 14.16
C LEU A 85 -2.43 3.64 15.04
N GLU A 86 -1.55 3.98 15.98
CA GLU A 86 -1.01 3.05 16.98
C GLU A 86 -2.12 2.41 17.82
N GLU A 87 -3.05 3.21 18.33
CA GLU A 87 -4.15 2.70 19.16
C GLU A 87 -5.12 1.83 18.36
N GLU A 88 -5.50 2.23 17.15
CA GLU A 88 -6.37 1.41 16.31
C GLU A 88 -5.68 0.09 15.93
N LEU A 89 -4.38 0.10 15.61
CA LEU A 89 -3.61 -1.13 15.39
C LEU A 89 -3.57 -2.02 16.64
N ARG A 90 -3.37 -1.42 17.82
CA ARG A 90 -3.35 -2.14 19.11
C ARG A 90 -4.70 -2.80 19.38
N MET A 91 -5.80 -2.06 19.24
CA MET A 91 -7.15 -2.61 19.37
C MET A 91 -7.43 -3.74 18.38
N LEU A 92 -6.96 -3.61 17.14
CA LEU A 92 -7.09 -4.66 16.13
C LEU A 92 -6.30 -5.91 16.51
N ALA A 93 -5.01 -5.76 16.81
CA ALA A 93 -4.16 -6.89 17.19
C ALA A 93 -4.69 -7.61 18.44
N ILE A 94 -5.13 -6.89 19.47
CA ILE A 94 -5.75 -7.49 20.68
C ILE A 94 -7.02 -8.27 20.33
N ARG A 95 -7.88 -7.70 19.48
CA ARG A 95 -9.11 -8.40 19.03
C ARG A 95 -8.76 -9.70 18.31
N GLU A 96 -7.74 -9.69 17.47
CA GLU A 96 -7.35 -10.87 16.71
C GLU A 96 -6.63 -11.92 17.57
N VAL A 97 -5.82 -11.51 18.55
CA VAL A 97 -5.27 -12.40 19.59
C VAL A 97 -6.39 -13.13 20.32
N ALA A 98 -7.48 -12.45 20.68
CA ALA A 98 -8.64 -13.09 21.31
C ALA A 98 -9.36 -14.10 20.40
N ARG A 99 -9.26 -13.94 19.08
CA ARG A 99 -9.88 -14.83 18.08
C ARG A 99 -9.04 -16.09 17.80
N LEU A 100 -7.73 -15.98 17.90
CA LEU A 100 -6.74 -17.02 17.59
C LEU A 100 -6.48 -18.02 18.72
N GLY A 101 -7.36 -18.12 19.73
CA GLY A 101 -7.10 -18.78 21.02
C GLY A 101 -6.51 -20.19 21.02
N ASP A 102 -6.51 -20.90 19.89
CA ASP A 102 -5.96 -22.25 19.72
C ASP A 102 -4.66 -22.31 18.87
N GLU A 103 -4.08 -21.17 18.46
CA GLU A 103 -2.86 -21.08 17.64
C GLU A 103 -1.70 -20.38 18.40
N PRO A 104 -1.00 -21.08 19.33
CA PRO A 104 -0.06 -20.46 20.26
C PRO A 104 1.10 -19.71 19.57
N ASP A 105 1.61 -20.24 18.46
CA ASP A 105 2.73 -19.62 17.74
C ASP A 105 2.32 -18.26 17.14
N LYS A 106 1.12 -18.16 16.56
CA LYS A 106 0.61 -16.89 16.02
C LYS A 106 0.33 -15.88 17.13
N LEU A 107 -0.16 -16.34 18.29
CA LEU A 107 -0.36 -15.49 19.46
C LEU A 107 0.97 -14.89 19.92
N ILE A 108 2.02 -15.70 20.04
CA ILE A 108 3.36 -15.24 20.43
C ILE A 108 3.86 -14.18 19.45
N THR A 109 3.79 -14.44 18.14
CA THR A 109 4.23 -13.48 17.11
C THR A 109 3.46 -12.16 17.17
N LEU A 110 2.13 -12.20 17.31
CA LEU A 110 1.32 -10.97 17.41
C LEU A 110 1.57 -10.20 18.72
N THR A 111 1.77 -10.90 19.84
CA THR A 111 2.16 -10.25 21.09
C THR A 111 3.55 -9.61 20.99
N GLY A 112 4.51 -10.28 20.34
CA GLY A 112 5.82 -9.72 20.06
C GLY A 112 5.73 -8.46 19.20
N TYR A 113 4.86 -8.45 18.18
CA TYR A 113 4.61 -7.25 17.37
C TYR A 113 3.99 -6.10 18.17
N LEU A 114 3.07 -6.37 19.09
CA LEU A 114 2.54 -5.36 20.02
C LEU A 114 3.64 -4.77 20.91
N ASP A 115 4.54 -5.61 21.43
CA ASP A 115 5.70 -5.14 22.20
C ASP A 115 6.65 -4.29 21.35
N LEU A 116 6.81 -4.62 20.05
CA LEU A 116 7.62 -3.83 19.12
C LEU A 116 7.03 -2.44 18.86
N LEU A 117 5.70 -2.31 18.73
CA LEU A 117 5.03 -1.01 18.59
C LEU A 117 5.39 -0.07 19.75
N ASP A 118 5.45 -0.61 20.98
CA ASP A 118 5.74 0.19 22.17
C ASP A 118 7.23 0.45 22.37
N ARG A 119 8.08 -0.50 21.98
CA ARG A 119 9.53 -0.44 22.20
C ARG A 119 10.25 0.38 21.14
N LEU A 120 9.78 0.36 19.90
CA LEU A 120 10.33 1.15 18.79
C LEU A 120 9.66 2.53 18.66
N ALA A 121 8.72 2.87 19.54
CA ALA A 121 8.20 4.22 19.64
C ALA A 121 9.33 5.22 19.95
N GLY A 122 9.48 6.23 19.09
CA GLY A 122 10.56 7.21 19.11
C GLY A 122 11.83 6.81 18.36
N HIS A 123 11.88 5.61 17.76
CA HIS A 123 13.02 5.10 17.01
C HIS A 123 12.73 5.09 15.50
N ASP A 124 13.73 5.36 14.67
CA ASP A 124 13.63 5.38 13.20
C ASP A 124 14.36 4.21 12.52
N GLU A 125 14.84 3.24 13.31
CA GLU A 125 15.56 2.05 12.86
C GLU A 125 14.89 0.79 13.42
N ILE A 126 14.98 -0.30 12.65
CA ILE A 126 14.49 -1.63 13.05
C ILE A 126 15.69 -2.56 13.15
N PRO A 127 16.04 -3.06 14.35
CA PRO A 127 17.08 -4.05 14.53
C PRO A 127 16.82 -5.32 13.70
N ASP A 128 17.88 -5.92 13.12
CA ASP A 128 17.76 -7.08 12.24
C ASP A 128 16.95 -8.26 12.82
N PRO A 129 17.08 -8.64 14.11
CA PRO A 129 16.28 -9.72 14.69
C PRO A 129 14.77 -9.44 14.71
N GLU A 130 14.38 -8.17 14.65
CA GLU A 130 12.98 -7.74 14.78
C GLU A 130 12.29 -7.66 13.42
N LYS A 131 13.06 -7.55 12.34
CA LYS A 131 12.55 -7.52 10.96
C LYS A 131 11.74 -8.76 10.61
N GLU A 132 12.21 -9.92 11.05
CA GLU A 132 11.51 -11.20 10.87
C GLU A 132 10.20 -11.23 11.67
N VAL A 133 10.22 -10.80 12.93
CA VAL A 133 9.02 -10.73 13.78
C VAL A 133 7.96 -9.82 13.17
N ILE A 134 8.35 -8.65 12.67
CA ILE A 134 7.43 -7.72 11.99
C ILE A 134 6.83 -8.37 10.75
N ARG A 135 7.66 -8.97 9.90
CA ARG A 135 7.21 -9.63 8.67
C ARG A 135 6.20 -10.72 8.95
N ASP A 136 6.50 -11.61 9.89
CA ASP A 136 5.64 -12.75 10.23
C ASP A 136 4.33 -12.27 10.86
N ALA A 137 4.39 -11.25 11.72
CA ALA A 137 3.19 -10.64 12.30
C ALA A 137 2.30 -10.01 11.24
N VAL A 138 2.87 -9.26 10.30
CA VAL A 138 2.12 -8.61 9.21
C VAL A 138 1.49 -9.64 8.30
N GLN A 139 2.17 -10.75 8.02
CA GLN A 139 1.61 -11.88 7.27
C GLN A 139 0.39 -12.47 7.98
N ILE A 140 0.48 -12.71 9.30
CA ILE A 140 -0.65 -13.18 10.10
C ILE A 140 -1.82 -12.18 10.04
N LEU A 141 -1.54 -10.88 10.20
CA LEU A 141 -2.56 -9.83 10.14
C LEU A 141 -3.22 -9.75 8.76
N GLU A 142 -2.47 -9.96 7.67
CA GLU A 142 -2.99 -10.00 6.29
C GLU A 142 -3.94 -11.19 6.08
N GLU A 143 -3.56 -12.39 6.52
CA GLU A 143 -4.41 -13.60 6.46
C GLU A 143 -5.74 -13.37 7.20
N ILE A 144 -5.67 -12.72 8.35
CA ILE A 144 -6.82 -12.39 9.18
C ILE A 144 -7.71 -11.32 8.54
N SER A 145 -7.10 -10.27 8.01
CA SER A 145 -7.79 -9.19 7.29
C SER A 145 -8.57 -9.74 6.09
N THR A 146 -7.94 -10.61 5.31
CA THR A 146 -8.53 -11.23 4.11
C THR A 146 -9.68 -12.16 4.45
N SER A 147 -9.55 -12.96 5.52
CA SER A 147 -10.63 -13.86 5.99
C SER A 147 -11.80 -13.12 6.65
N GLY A 148 -11.54 -11.97 7.30
CA GLY A 148 -12.55 -11.17 8.00
C GLY A 148 -13.30 -10.15 7.14
N GLY A 149 -12.80 -9.85 5.93
CA GLY A 149 -13.48 -9.04 4.93
C GLY A 149 -13.73 -7.57 5.29
N ARG A 150 -13.01 -7.01 6.26
CA ARG A 150 -13.20 -5.61 6.71
C ARG A 150 -11.92 -4.81 6.62
N LYS A 151 -11.85 -3.92 5.63
CA LYS A 151 -10.86 -2.83 5.58
C LYS A 151 -11.00 -1.94 6.81
N ARG A 152 -9.87 -1.44 7.31
CA ARG A 152 -9.77 -0.50 8.44
C ARG A 152 -9.06 0.76 7.99
N PHE A 153 -8.97 1.76 8.88
CA PHE A 153 -8.31 3.02 8.58
C PHE A 153 -8.91 3.73 7.35
N LEU A 154 -10.23 3.58 7.13
CA LEU A 154 -10.89 4.11 5.92
C LEU A 154 -10.76 5.63 5.82
N TYR A 155 -10.66 6.31 6.96
CA TYR A 155 -10.43 7.75 7.01
C TYR A 155 -9.08 8.17 6.41
N LEU A 156 -8.12 7.25 6.24
CA LEU A 156 -6.87 7.55 5.53
C LEU A 156 -7.13 7.82 4.04
N GLU A 157 -8.15 7.22 3.43
CA GLU A 157 -8.48 7.43 2.02
C GLU A 157 -8.93 8.86 1.72
N TYR A 158 -9.30 9.63 2.74
CA TYR A 158 -9.76 11.00 2.58
C TYR A 158 -8.60 11.99 2.44
N PHE A 159 -7.40 11.65 2.92
CA PHE A 159 -6.23 12.51 2.78
C PHE A 159 -5.75 12.58 1.32
N SER A 160 -5.17 13.72 0.94
CA SER A 160 -4.44 13.82 -0.32
C SER A 160 -3.20 12.92 -0.33
N VAL A 161 -2.70 12.59 -1.51
CA VAL A 161 -1.47 11.80 -1.66
C VAL A 161 -0.29 12.44 -0.91
N GLU A 162 -0.15 13.77 -0.99
CA GLU A 162 0.90 14.51 -0.28
C GLU A 162 0.78 14.37 1.24
N GLN A 163 -0.44 14.51 1.78
CA GLN A 163 -0.71 14.34 3.21
C GLN A 163 -0.42 12.91 3.68
N LEU A 164 -0.83 11.90 2.91
CA LEU A 164 -0.51 10.50 3.19
C LEU A 164 1.00 10.25 3.22
N GLN A 165 1.73 10.76 2.22
CA GLN A 165 3.19 10.64 2.18
C GLN A 165 3.86 11.31 3.39
N GLU A 166 3.35 12.45 3.84
CA GLU A 166 3.85 13.12 5.05
C GLU A 166 3.58 12.33 6.33
N ILE A 167 2.37 11.77 6.48
CA ILE A 167 1.99 10.92 7.62
C ILE A 167 2.89 9.68 7.65
N PHE A 168 2.98 8.95 6.53
CA PHE A 168 3.75 7.71 6.50
C PHE A 168 5.24 7.96 6.66
N ARG A 169 5.78 9.05 6.12
CA ARG A 169 7.16 9.47 6.39
C ARG A 169 7.37 9.72 7.89
N PHE A 170 6.47 10.48 8.52
CA PHE A 170 6.54 10.75 9.94
C PHE A 170 6.49 9.45 10.76
N ASN A 171 5.62 8.51 10.41
CA ASN A 171 5.56 7.20 11.05
C ASN A 171 6.87 6.41 10.87
N LEU A 172 7.51 6.44 9.69
CA LEU A 172 8.81 5.79 9.50
C LEU A 172 9.93 6.40 10.37
N GLU A 173 9.82 7.68 10.70
CA GLU A 173 10.80 8.40 11.53
C GLU A 173 10.50 8.27 13.04
N LYS A 174 9.27 7.89 13.43
CA LYS A 174 8.81 7.92 14.81
C LYS A 174 8.38 6.58 15.37
N ASN A 175 7.80 5.71 14.56
CA ASN A 175 7.43 4.35 14.94
C ASN A 175 7.21 3.49 13.68
N PRO A 176 8.30 3.00 13.04
CA PRO A 176 8.22 2.25 11.79
C PRO A 176 7.22 1.09 11.79
N PRO A 177 7.12 0.25 12.86
CA PRO A 177 6.14 -0.83 12.96
C PRO A 177 4.71 -0.46 12.55
N VAL A 178 4.26 0.77 12.81
CA VAL A 178 2.91 1.25 12.50
C VAL A 178 2.60 1.11 11.02
N ASN A 179 3.51 1.56 10.14
CA ASN A 179 3.26 1.50 8.70
C ASN A 179 3.08 0.07 8.20
N PHE A 180 3.81 -0.91 8.75
CA PHE A 180 3.64 -2.31 8.35
C PHE A 180 2.27 -2.86 8.77
N GLY A 181 1.81 -2.53 9.97
CA GLY A 181 0.48 -2.92 10.45
C GLY A 181 -0.63 -2.33 9.58
N LEU A 182 -0.48 -1.07 9.15
CA LEU A 182 -1.45 -0.42 8.25
C LEU A 182 -1.56 -1.15 6.92
N MET A 183 -0.47 -1.68 6.36
CA MET A 183 -0.49 -2.37 5.07
C MET A 183 -1.42 -3.60 5.05
N ALA A 184 -1.58 -4.29 6.19
CA ALA A 184 -2.42 -5.48 6.32
C ALA A 184 -3.93 -5.17 6.27
N PHE A 185 -4.36 -4.01 6.78
CA PHE A 185 -5.79 -3.68 6.95
C PHE A 185 -6.29 -2.53 6.08
N SER A 186 -5.39 -1.70 5.56
CA SER A 186 -5.76 -0.53 4.76
C SER A 186 -6.05 -0.91 3.31
N SER A 187 -6.55 0.06 2.54
CA SER A 187 -6.76 -0.14 1.11
C SER A 187 -5.47 -0.17 0.31
N GLU A 188 -5.60 -0.62 -0.95
CA GLU A 188 -4.50 -0.70 -1.90
C GLU A 188 -3.81 0.66 -2.09
N GLN A 189 -4.56 1.77 -2.18
CA GLN A 189 -3.99 3.11 -2.33
C GLN A 189 -3.07 3.49 -1.15
N VAL A 190 -3.52 3.22 0.08
CA VAL A 190 -2.74 3.48 1.29
C VAL A 190 -1.50 2.59 1.30
N ARG A 191 -1.66 1.29 1.00
CA ARG A 191 -0.57 0.32 0.92
C ARG A 191 0.48 0.72 -0.12
N GLU A 192 0.06 1.14 -1.31
CA GLU A 192 0.95 1.60 -2.38
C GLU A 192 1.72 2.85 -1.97
N SER A 193 1.07 3.78 -1.27
CA SER A 193 1.70 4.98 -0.73
C SER A 193 2.74 4.66 0.35
N ILE A 194 2.46 3.68 1.22
CA ILE A 194 3.41 3.20 2.24
C ILE A 194 4.64 2.54 1.57
N LEU A 195 4.42 1.67 0.58
CA LEU A 195 5.51 1.03 -0.17
C LEU A 195 6.39 2.07 -0.89
N GLU A 196 5.79 3.06 -1.51
CA GLU A 196 6.52 4.12 -2.20
C GLU A 196 7.40 4.90 -1.22
N ILE A 197 6.86 5.32 -0.07
CA ILE A 197 7.64 6.09 0.90
C ILE A 197 8.75 5.25 1.54
N MET A 198 8.50 3.97 1.83
CA MET A 198 9.52 3.04 2.32
C MET A 198 10.66 2.91 1.31
N ALA A 199 10.35 2.60 0.05
CA ALA A 199 11.36 2.46 -1.00
C ALA A 199 12.21 3.73 -1.19
N ARG A 200 11.59 4.92 -1.08
CA ARG A 200 12.31 6.20 -1.26
C ARG A 200 13.12 6.64 -0.03
N LYS A 201 12.73 6.26 1.19
CA LYS A 201 13.30 6.83 2.43
C LYS A 201 14.05 5.82 3.29
N LYS A 202 13.55 4.60 3.39
CA LYS A 202 14.07 3.52 4.23
C LYS A 202 13.94 2.19 3.46
N PRO A 203 14.62 2.02 2.31
CA PRO A 203 14.45 0.84 1.46
C PRO A 203 14.75 -0.47 2.21
N GLU A 204 15.59 -0.44 3.24
CA GLU A 204 15.89 -1.58 4.12
C GLU A 204 14.66 -2.16 4.82
N PHE A 205 13.60 -1.37 5.00
CA PHE A 205 12.35 -1.79 5.61
C PHE A 205 11.51 -2.67 4.69
N LEU A 206 11.75 -2.62 3.37
CA LEU A 206 11.06 -3.49 2.41
C LEU A 206 11.28 -4.98 2.72
N SER A 207 12.43 -5.35 3.29
CA SER A 207 12.71 -6.72 3.72
C SER A 207 11.72 -7.27 4.77
N CYS A 208 11.02 -6.39 5.48
CA CYS A 208 10.03 -6.73 6.50
C CYS A 208 8.61 -6.85 5.94
N VAL A 209 8.40 -6.54 4.65
CA VAL A 209 7.08 -6.62 4.02
C VAL A 209 6.85 -8.02 3.46
N PRO A 210 5.74 -8.71 3.83
CA PRO A 210 5.34 -9.96 3.19
C PRO A 210 5.20 -9.84 1.65
N PRO A 211 5.64 -10.83 0.87
CA PRO A 211 5.57 -10.78 -0.60
C PRO A 211 4.16 -10.49 -1.16
N GLY A 212 3.10 -10.97 -0.49
CA GLY A 212 1.70 -10.77 -0.91
C GLY A 212 1.23 -9.32 -0.89
N LEU A 213 1.90 -8.46 -0.12
CA LEU A 213 1.55 -7.04 0.01
C LEU A 213 2.21 -6.14 -1.04
N TYR A 214 3.12 -6.66 -1.86
CA TYR A 214 3.75 -5.89 -2.92
C TYR A 214 2.81 -5.69 -4.12
N SER A 215 2.77 -4.47 -4.64
CA SER A 215 2.05 -4.13 -5.87
C SER A 215 3.04 -3.95 -7.02
N ILE A 216 2.76 -4.57 -8.17
CA ILE A 216 3.56 -4.39 -9.38
C ILE A 216 3.43 -2.98 -9.96
N LYS A 217 2.46 -2.16 -9.51
CA LYS A 217 2.37 -0.76 -9.95
C LYS A 217 3.63 0.05 -9.62
N ASN A 218 4.32 -0.31 -8.55
CA ASN A 218 5.57 0.32 -8.11
C ASN A 218 6.82 -0.33 -8.72
N TYR A 219 6.70 -1.22 -9.71
CA TYR A 219 7.84 -2.00 -10.21
C TYR A 219 9.03 -1.13 -10.68
N GLN A 220 8.78 0.02 -11.30
CA GLN A 220 9.86 0.91 -11.75
C GLN A 220 10.71 1.42 -10.59
N LEU A 221 10.08 1.75 -9.46
CA LEU A 221 10.76 2.16 -8.25
C LEU A 221 11.55 0.98 -7.65
N PHE A 222 10.99 -0.23 -7.71
CA PHE A 222 11.63 -1.44 -7.24
C PHE A 222 12.84 -1.88 -8.06
N LEU A 223 12.98 -1.41 -9.31
CA LEU A 223 14.14 -1.69 -10.15
C LEU A 223 15.39 -0.87 -9.78
N ASP A 224 15.25 0.20 -9.00
CA ASP A 224 16.42 0.96 -8.51
C ASP A 224 17.34 0.01 -7.71
N PRO A 225 18.64 -0.11 -8.04
CA PRO A 225 19.56 -0.99 -7.32
C PRO A 225 19.56 -0.80 -5.80
N GLY A 226 19.38 0.45 -5.33
CA GLY A 226 19.33 0.77 -3.90
C GLY A 226 18.05 0.32 -3.19
N VAL A 227 17.01 -0.02 -3.95
CA VAL A 227 15.72 -0.55 -3.47
C VAL A 227 15.65 -2.05 -3.69
N PHE A 228 16.03 -2.50 -4.89
CA PHE A 228 15.95 -3.88 -5.35
C PHE A 228 16.67 -4.85 -4.40
N ALA A 229 17.82 -4.44 -3.87
CA ALA A 229 18.62 -5.26 -2.95
C ALA A 229 17.90 -5.61 -1.64
N TYR A 230 16.89 -4.84 -1.24
CA TYR A 230 16.14 -5.04 0.00
C TYR A 230 14.78 -5.72 -0.20
N LEU A 231 14.38 -5.97 -1.45
CA LEU A 231 13.17 -6.72 -1.74
C LEU A 231 13.35 -8.19 -1.37
N PRO A 232 12.30 -8.89 -0.89
CA PRO A 232 12.31 -10.34 -0.77
C PRO A 232 12.65 -11.01 -2.11
N GLU A 233 13.38 -12.14 -2.08
CA GLU A 233 13.83 -12.84 -3.30
C GLU A 233 12.68 -13.20 -4.26
N THR A 234 11.52 -13.58 -3.70
CA THR A 234 10.32 -13.87 -4.48
C THR A 234 9.83 -12.63 -5.25
N VAL A 235 9.84 -11.46 -4.60
CA VAL A 235 9.45 -10.18 -5.21
C VAL A 235 10.50 -9.73 -6.23
N GLN A 236 11.79 -9.91 -5.94
CA GLN A 236 12.87 -9.65 -6.89
C GLN A 236 12.69 -10.44 -8.19
N GLY A 237 12.32 -11.72 -8.08
CA GLY A 237 12.00 -12.58 -9.22
C GLY A 237 10.85 -12.01 -10.05
N ILE A 238 9.73 -11.70 -9.40
CA ILE A 238 8.53 -11.12 -10.04
C ILE A 238 8.85 -9.79 -10.73
N VAL A 239 9.59 -8.89 -10.08
CA VAL A 239 9.96 -7.58 -10.65
C VAL A 239 10.87 -7.74 -11.87
N LYS A 240 11.86 -8.64 -11.82
CA LYS A 240 12.75 -8.93 -12.96
C LYS A 240 12.00 -9.53 -14.13
N GLU A 241 11.12 -10.49 -13.87
CA GLU A 241 10.30 -11.12 -14.90
C GLU A 241 9.37 -10.09 -15.55
N PHE A 242 8.70 -9.27 -14.75
CA PHE A 242 7.84 -8.20 -15.24
C PHE A 242 8.60 -7.17 -16.07
N ASP A 243 9.78 -6.72 -15.62
CA ASP A 243 10.64 -5.80 -16.38
C ASP A 243 11.08 -6.41 -17.72
N SER A 244 11.48 -7.68 -17.73
CA SER A 244 11.81 -8.41 -18.95
C SER A 244 10.63 -8.45 -19.93
N MET A 245 9.42 -8.73 -19.44
CA MET A 245 8.19 -8.67 -20.24
C MET A 245 7.92 -7.26 -20.78
N GLN A 246 8.09 -6.20 -19.99
CA GLN A 246 7.91 -4.82 -20.45
C GLN A 246 8.93 -4.43 -21.53
N ARG A 247 10.19 -4.82 -21.38
CA ARG A 247 11.22 -4.59 -22.40
C ARG A 247 10.93 -5.36 -23.69
N GLY A 248 10.57 -6.64 -23.59
CA GLY A 248 10.15 -7.44 -24.75
C GLY A 248 8.95 -6.82 -25.49
N LYS A 249 7.98 -6.28 -24.74
CA LYS A 249 6.84 -5.55 -25.31
C LYS A 249 7.32 -4.33 -26.08
N GLN A 250 8.18 -3.51 -25.46
CA GLN A 250 8.70 -2.30 -26.08
C GLN A 250 9.55 -2.59 -27.32
N ASP A 251 10.32 -3.68 -27.32
CA ASP A 251 11.12 -4.12 -28.47
C ASP A 251 10.24 -4.52 -29.66
N ILE A 252 9.12 -5.22 -29.40
CA ILE A 252 8.15 -5.57 -30.43
C ILE A 252 7.49 -4.30 -30.99
N ILE A 253 7.01 -3.40 -30.11
CA ILE A 253 6.42 -2.12 -30.53
C ILE A 253 7.39 -1.31 -31.38
N THR A 254 8.64 -1.18 -30.94
CA THR A 254 9.69 -0.46 -31.67
C THR A 254 9.91 -1.07 -33.06
N SER A 255 9.96 -2.41 -33.12
CA SER A 255 10.12 -3.14 -34.38
C SER A 255 8.92 -2.92 -35.33
N ILE A 256 7.69 -2.87 -34.81
CA ILE A 256 6.49 -2.58 -35.58
C ILE A 256 6.54 -1.15 -36.12
N ARG A 257 6.86 -0.16 -35.28
CA ARG A 257 6.95 1.25 -35.70
C ARG A 257 8.00 1.44 -36.79
N LEU A 258 9.18 0.83 -36.65
CA LEU A 258 10.21 0.83 -37.68
C LEU A 258 9.72 0.19 -38.99
N LYS A 259 9.00 -0.94 -38.90
CA LYS A 259 8.43 -1.63 -40.08
C LYS A 259 7.42 -0.76 -40.83
N LEU A 260 6.66 0.05 -40.08
CA LEU A 260 5.65 0.96 -40.61
C LEU A 260 6.21 2.35 -40.96
N ASN A 261 7.50 2.59 -40.73
CA ASN A 261 8.15 3.91 -40.84
C ASN A 261 7.46 5.01 -40.01
N LEU A 262 7.01 4.66 -38.80
CA LEU A 262 6.35 5.56 -37.86
C LEU A 262 7.36 6.17 -36.88
N HIS A 263 7.24 7.47 -36.65
CA HIS A 263 7.94 8.19 -35.58
C HIS A 263 7.21 8.02 -34.24
N GLU A 264 7.86 8.39 -33.13
CA GLU A 264 7.41 8.11 -31.74
C GLU A 264 6.03 8.69 -31.39
N ASN A 265 5.63 9.78 -32.04
CA ASN A 265 4.35 10.46 -31.81
C ASN A 265 3.29 10.19 -32.88
N ASP A 266 3.61 9.39 -33.90
CA ASP A 266 2.64 9.08 -34.94
C ASP A 266 1.51 8.23 -34.36
N GLN A 267 0.26 8.58 -34.71
CA GLN A 267 -0.89 7.78 -34.34
C GLN A 267 -0.88 6.47 -35.12
N VAL A 268 -1.10 5.37 -34.41
CA VAL A 268 -1.17 4.03 -34.98
C VAL A 268 -2.64 3.70 -35.17
N ASN A 269 -3.09 3.55 -36.42
CA ASN A 269 -4.42 3.04 -36.73
C ASN A 269 -4.32 1.77 -37.60
N PRO A 270 -4.54 0.57 -37.02
CA PRO A 270 -4.38 -0.69 -37.73
C PRO A 270 -5.46 -0.92 -38.81
N GLU A 271 -6.53 -0.13 -38.81
CA GLU A 271 -7.52 -0.13 -39.89
C GLU A 271 -7.01 0.55 -41.17
N GLU A 272 -6.09 1.50 -41.05
CA GLU A 272 -5.53 2.27 -42.16
C GLU A 272 -4.31 1.60 -42.80
N PHE A 273 -3.82 0.51 -42.23
CA PHE A 273 -2.66 -0.21 -42.76
C PHE A 273 -2.96 -0.84 -44.11
N ALA A 274 -2.12 -0.52 -45.10
CA ALA A 274 -2.13 -1.23 -46.37
C ALA A 274 -1.92 -2.76 -46.14
N PRO A 275 -2.57 -3.64 -46.91
CA PRO A 275 -2.52 -5.09 -46.67
C PRO A 275 -1.11 -5.68 -46.54
N ALA A 276 -0.16 -5.22 -47.38
CA ALA A 276 1.23 -5.68 -47.32
C ALA A 276 1.96 -5.24 -46.04
N ALA A 277 1.69 -4.03 -45.54
CA ALA A 277 2.25 -3.53 -44.29
C ALA A 277 1.67 -4.28 -43.09
N ARG A 278 0.34 -4.54 -43.11
CA ARG A 278 -0.35 -5.35 -42.10
C ARG A 278 0.26 -6.75 -42.00
N ASN A 279 0.37 -7.48 -43.13
CA ASN A 279 0.96 -8.82 -43.13
C ASN A 279 2.41 -8.80 -42.60
N GLY A 280 3.20 -7.80 -43.02
CA GLY A 280 4.56 -7.63 -42.50
C GLY A 280 4.65 -7.37 -40.99
N VAL A 281 3.62 -6.78 -40.39
CA VAL A 281 3.50 -6.62 -38.92
C VAL A 281 3.09 -7.93 -38.26
N LEU A 282 2.13 -8.66 -38.82
CA LEU A 282 1.70 -9.96 -38.30
C LEU A 282 2.83 -10.99 -38.33
N ASP A 283 3.57 -11.08 -39.43
CA ASP A 283 4.74 -11.96 -39.58
C ASP A 283 5.82 -11.63 -38.55
N LEU A 284 6.07 -10.34 -38.33
CA LEU A 284 7.01 -9.86 -37.32
C LEU A 284 6.59 -10.32 -35.92
N ILE A 285 5.33 -10.08 -35.54
CA ILE A 285 4.80 -10.45 -34.24
C ILE A 285 4.84 -11.97 -34.06
N TYR A 286 4.36 -12.74 -35.05
CA TYR A 286 4.41 -14.20 -35.04
C TYR A 286 5.84 -14.72 -34.87
N SER A 287 6.80 -14.19 -35.65
CA SER A 287 8.20 -14.63 -35.59
C SER A 287 8.86 -14.40 -34.23
N ARG A 288 8.46 -13.32 -33.53
CA ARG A 288 8.94 -12.99 -32.18
C ARG A 288 8.29 -13.86 -31.12
N LEU A 289 6.99 -14.15 -31.25
CA LEU A 289 6.22 -14.84 -30.23
C LEU A 289 6.20 -16.38 -30.36
N ARG A 290 6.58 -16.94 -31.52
CA ARG A 290 6.50 -18.40 -31.76
C ARG A 290 7.32 -19.27 -30.82
N LEU A 291 8.37 -18.73 -30.20
CA LEU A 291 9.23 -19.45 -29.25
C LEU A 291 8.88 -19.15 -27.79
N GLU A 292 7.98 -18.18 -27.55
CA GLU A 292 7.57 -17.79 -26.20
C GLU A 292 6.63 -18.83 -25.58
N THR A 293 6.45 -18.77 -24.27
CA THR A 293 5.45 -19.60 -23.57
C THR A 293 4.03 -19.16 -23.94
N ARG A 294 3.03 -20.01 -23.70
CA ARG A 294 1.63 -19.65 -23.95
C ARG A 294 1.21 -18.38 -23.20
N GLU A 295 1.60 -18.28 -21.93
CA GLU A 295 1.28 -17.15 -21.06
C GLU A 295 1.92 -15.84 -21.57
N SER A 296 3.21 -15.88 -21.95
CA SER A 296 3.89 -14.73 -22.55
C SER A 296 3.23 -14.29 -23.86
N ARG A 297 2.87 -15.24 -24.74
CA ARG A 297 2.16 -14.94 -25.99
C ARG A 297 0.85 -14.21 -25.72
N ASP A 298 0.03 -14.74 -24.81
CA ASP A 298 -1.26 -14.13 -24.46
C ASP A 298 -1.09 -12.75 -23.85
N PHE A 299 -0.07 -12.55 -23.00
CA PHE A 299 0.29 -11.25 -22.46
C PHE A 299 0.61 -10.25 -23.57
N PHE A 300 1.59 -10.56 -24.44
CA PHE A 300 2.03 -9.65 -25.50
C PHE A 300 0.92 -9.31 -26.47
N LEU A 301 0.15 -10.32 -26.91
CA LEU A 301 -0.94 -10.11 -27.86
C LEU A 301 -2.06 -9.22 -27.28
N ARG A 302 -2.45 -9.43 -26.02
CA ARG A 302 -3.44 -8.57 -25.35
C ARG A 302 -2.93 -7.14 -25.21
N GLN A 303 -1.66 -6.97 -24.85
CA GLN A 303 -1.04 -5.65 -24.73
C GLN A 303 -0.99 -4.92 -26.07
N LEU A 304 -0.54 -5.57 -27.14
CA LEU A 304 -0.50 -4.98 -28.49
C LEU A 304 -1.89 -4.61 -29.00
N TYR A 305 -2.92 -5.41 -28.70
CA TYR A 305 -4.30 -5.07 -29.01
C TYR A 305 -4.78 -3.84 -28.22
N ASN A 306 -4.56 -3.82 -26.90
CA ASN A 306 -4.97 -2.70 -26.04
C ASN A 306 -4.26 -1.39 -26.40
N ASP A 307 -2.99 -1.47 -26.81
CA ASP A 307 -2.20 -0.32 -27.24
C ASP A 307 -2.51 0.11 -28.69
N GLY A 308 -3.46 -0.54 -29.37
CA GLY A 308 -3.95 -0.17 -30.69
C GLY A 308 -3.07 -0.61 -31.86
N TYR A 309 -2.17 -1.57 -31.68
CA TYR A 309 -1.32 -2.11 -32.77
C TYR A 309 -1.98 -3.26 -33.55
N LEU A 310 -3.04 -3.85 -33.00
CA LEU A 310 -3.76 -4.98 -33.59
C LEU A 310 -5.28 -4.72 -33.62
N ARG A 311 -5.96 -5.25 -34.63
CA ARG A 311 -7.42 -5.41 -34.59
C ARG A 311 -7.80 -6.71 -33.90
N GLN A 312 -9.07 -6.85 -33.54
CA GLN A 312 -9.60 -8.12 -33.02
C GLN A 312 -9.35 -9.30 -33.97
N GLN A 313 -9.54 -9.09 -35.28
CA GLN A 313 -9.28 -10.13 -36.28
C GLN A 313 -7.78 -10.50 -36.37
N ASP A 314 -6.88 -9.54 -36.18
CA ASP A 314 -5.43 -9.78 -36.16
C ASP A 314 -5.02 -10.59 -34.95
N LEU A 315 -5.59 -10.25 -33.79
CA LEU A 315 -5.41 -10.96 -32.53
C LEU A 315 -5.84 -12.42 -32.63
N ASP A 316 -7.04 -12.68 -33.17
CA ASP A 316 -7.59 -14.04 -33.31
C ASP A 316 -6.78 -14.88 -34.30
N LEU A 317 -6.30 -14.27 -35.39
CA LEU A 317 -5.45 -14.91 -36.39
C LEU A 317 -4.07 -15.27 -35.81
N LEU A 318 -3.41 -14.34 -35.11
CA LEU A 318 -2.13 -14.60 -34.44
C LEU A 318 -2.25 -15.69 -33.36
N ARG A 319 -3.33 -15.69 -32.57
CA ARG A 319 -3.60 -16.77 -31.60
C ARG A 319 -3.72 -18.12 -32.30
N SER A 320 -4.56 -18.20 -33.32
CA SER A 320 -4.79 -19.44 -34.07
C SER A 320 -3.49 -19.98 -34.67
N ALA A 321 -2.64 -19.12 -35.21
CA ALA A 321 -1.35 -19.52 -35.77
C ALA A 321 -0.35 -19.96 -34.69
N LEU A 322 -0.25 -19.22 -33.59
CA LEU A 322 0.66 -19.55 -32.49
C LEU A 322 0.24 -20.84 -31.75
N GLU A 323 -1.04 -21.20 -31.79
CA GLU A 323 -1.56 -22.49 -31.29
C GLU A 323 -1.43 -23.63 -32.33
N GLY A 324 -0.96 -23.33 -33.55
CA GLY A 324 -0.73 -24.31 -34.62
C GLY A 324 -2.01 -24.75 -35.34
N HIS A 325 -3.09 -23.97 -35.23
CA HIS A 325 -4.36 -24.26 -35.91
C HIS A 325 -4.37 -23.82 -37.38
N ILE A 326 -3.52 -22.85 -37.74
CA ILE A 326 -3.36 -22.33 -39.09
C ILE A 326 -1.89 -21.98 -39.35
N ASP A 327 -1.47 -21.99 -40.62
CA ASP A 327 -0.19 -21.40 -41.04
C ASP A 327 -0.44 -19.95 -41.43
N LEU A 328 0.45 -19.05 -40.97
CA LEU A 328 0.33 -17.59 -41.13
C LEU A 328 1.07 -17.09 -42.37
#